data_AF-A9BU08-F1
#
_entry.id   AF-A9BU08-F1
#
_cell.length_a   1.000
_cell.length_b   1.000
_cell.length_c   1.000
_cell.angle_alpha   90.00
_cell.angle_beta   90.00
_cell.angle_gamma   90.00
#
_symmetry.space_group_name_H-M   'P 1'
#
loop_
_entity.id
_entity.type
_entity.pdbx_description
1 polymer ?
#
loop_
_entity_poly.entity_id
_entity_poly.type
_entity_poly.pdbx_seq_one_letter_code
_entity_poly.pdbx_strand_id
1 'polypeptide(L)'
;MTPLEYIDRALALVAQRALALPGHVFFQHLAQQLQYVRAVLLDRGLDRSRLHQITIGSVAVKEFDETDPELARALKDAHYVAVQTGRGLKIDLP
;
A
#
# COMPACT_ATOMS: atom_id res chain seq x y z
N MET A 1 8.96 -12.01 -1.19
CA MET A 1 8.11 -11.74 0.00
C MET A 1 6.70 -12.25 -0.29
N THR A 2 5.91 -12.58 0.72
CA THR A 2 4.48 -12.87 0.54
C THR A 2 3.71 -11.58 0.26
N PRO A 3 2.50 -11.63 -0.34
CA PRO A 3 1.64 -10.47 -0.51
C PRO A 3 1.45 -9.66 0.76
N LEU A 4 1.26 -10.35 1.89
CA LEU A 4 1.07 -9.73 3.19
C LEU A 4 2.33 -9.00 3.66
N GLU A 5 3.52 -9.60 3.44
CA GLU A 5 4.81 -8.98 3.78
C GLU A 5 5.07 -7.69 2.99
N TYR A 6 4.68 -7.60 1.71
CA TYR A 6 4.80 -6.33 0.96
C TYR A 6 3.93 -5.23 1.58
N ILE A 7 2.70 -5.57 2.00
CA ILE A 7 1.81 -4.61 2.64
C ILE A 7 2.34 -4.21 4.02
N ASP A 8 2.81 -5.16 4.82
CA ASP A 8 3.39 -4.91 6.15
C ASP A 8 4.67 -4.06 6.04
N ARG A 9 5.51 -4.31 5.04
CA ARG A 9 6.68 -3.47 4.74
C ARG A 9 6.28 -2.04 4.40
N ALA A 10 5.30 -1.87 3.51
CA ALA A 10 4.81 -0.54 3.15
C ALA A 10 4.22 0.19 4.37
N LEU A 11 3.48 -0.50 5.24
CA LEU A 11 2.96 0.05 6.50
C LEU A 11 4.08 0.48 7.44
N ALA A 12 5.12 -0.34 7.60
CA ALA A 12 6.26 -0.01 8.45
C ALA A 12 6.99 1.24 7.96
N LEU A 13 7.22 1.36 6.65
CA LEU A 13 7.85 2.54 6.05
C LEU A 13 6.97 3.79 6.20
N VAL A 14 5.67 3.68 5.91
CA VAL A 14 4.72 4.80 6.11
C VAL A 14 4.70 5.25 7.57
N ALA A 15 4.68 4.33 8.53
CA ALA A 15 4.71 4.66 9.95
C ALA A 15 6.04 5.33 10.35
N GLN A 16 7.17 4.82 9.87
CA GLN A 16 8.48 5.41 10.12
C GLN A 16 8.58 6.84 9.57
N ARG A 17 8.08 7.08 8.36
CA ARG A 17 8.08 8.42 7.76
C ARG A 17 7.06 9.36 8.41
N ALA A 18 5.91 8.85 8.84
CA ALA A 18 4.93 9.62 9.61
C ALA A 18 5.49 10.11 10.95
N LEU A 19 6.35 9.32 11.61
CA LEU A 19 7.06 9.74 12.83
C LEU A 19 8.10 10.83 12.55
N ALA A 20 8.78 10.76 11.40
CA ALA A 20 9.76 11.77 11.01
C ALA A 20 9.12 13.09 10.53
N LEU A 21 7.92 13.02 9.94
CA LEU A 21 7.19 14.15 9.37
C LEU A 21 5.74 14.19 9.92
N PRO A 22 5.56 14.50 11.22
CA PRO A 22 4.25 14.55 11.84
C PRO A 22 3.37 15.64 11.20
N GLY A 23 2.15 15.29 10.78
CA GLY A 23 1.16 16.22 10.22
C GLY A 23 0.92 16.09 8.71
N HIS A 24 1.68 15.26 8.00
CA HIS A 24 1.39 14.97 6.59
C HIS A 24 0.18 14.04 6.44
N VAL A 25 -0.94 14.61 6.01
CA VAL A 25 -2.21 13.91 5.73
C VAL A 25 -2.06 12.72 4.77
N PHE A 26 -1.05 12.74 3.89
CA PHE A 26 -0.76 11.63 2.98
C PHE A 26 -0.42 10.34 3.73
N PHE A 27 0.39 10.38 4.80
CA PHE A 27 0.78 9.17 5.51
C PHE A 27 -0.42 8.52 6.24
N GLN A 28 -1.32 9.32 6.80
CA GLN A 28 -2.55 8.80 7.42
C GLN A 28 -3.44 8.12 6.38
N HIS A 29 -3.63 8.75 5.22
CA HIS A 29 -4.44 8.20 4.15
C HIS A 29 -3.82 6.92 3.55
N LEU A 30 -2.50 6.90 3.35
CA LEU A 30 -1.76 5.72 2.90
C LEU A 30 -1.85 4.58 3.91
N ALA A 31 -1.67 4.85 5.20
CA ALA A 31 -1.79 3.84 6.25
C ALA A 31 -3.18 3.21 6.26
N GLN A 32 -4.25 4.01 6.15
CA GLN A 32 -5.62 3.50 6.09
C GLN A 32 -5.86 2.62 4.87
N GLN A 33 -5.39 3.03 3.69
CA GLN A 33 -5.53 2.23 2.46
C GLN A 33 -4.75 0.91 2.56
N LEU A 34 -3.51 0.94 3.06
CA LEU A 34 -2.69 -0.25 3.25
C LEU A 34 -3.29 -1.21 4.28
N GLN A 35 -3.81 -0.70 5.39
CA GLN A 35 -4.53 -1.51 6.39
C GLN A 35 -5.76 -2.19 5.80
N TYR A 36 -6.51 -1.50 4.95
CA TYR A 36 -7.64 -2.09 4.25
C TYR A 36 -7.21 -3.23 3.31
N VAL A 37 -6.14 -3.03 2.52
CA VAL A 37 -5.58 -4.10 1.67
C VAL A 37 -5.16 -5.30 2.52
N ARG A 38 -4.48 -5.04 3.64
CA ARG A 38 -4.06 -6.08 4.60
C ARG A 38 -5.26 -6.87 5.13
N ALA A 39 -6.34 -6.19 5.51
CA ALA A 39 -7.56 -6.82 6.00
C ALA A 39 -8.21 -7.71 4.94
N VAL A 40 -8.28 -7.23 3.69
CA VAL A 40 -8.84 -8.01 2.56
C VAL A 40 -7.98 -9.22 2.20
N LEU A 41 -6.65 -9.14 2.37
CA LEU A 41 -5.75 -10.28 2.17
C LEU A 41 -5.95 -11.36 3.24
N LEU A 42 -6.19 -10.97 4.49
CA LEU A 42 -6.41 -11.88 5.61
C LEU A 42 -7.83 -12.47 5.60
N ASP A 43 -8.83 -11.65 5.29
CA ASP A 43 -10.23 -12.04 5.22
C ASP A 43 -10.77 -11.91 3.79
N ARG A 44 -10.94 -13.07 3.15
CA ARG A 44 -11.47 -13.17 1.79
C ARG A 44 -12.95 -12.80 1.69
N GLY A 45 -13.68 -12.71 2.80
CA GLY A 45 -15.08 -12.33 2.88
C GLY A 45 -15.33 -10.82 2.91
N LEU A 46 -14.29 -9.99 3.09
CA LEU A 46 -14.42 -8.55 2.99
C LEU A 46 -14.73 -8.11 1.55
N ASP A 47 -15.57 -7.08 1.43
CA ASP A 47 -15.86 -6.43 0.15
C ASP A 47 -14.55 -5.91 -0.46
N ARG A 48 -14.25 -6.36 -1.68
CA ARG A 48 -13.05 -6.01 -2.45
C ARG A 48 -13.28 -4.86 -3.43
N SER A 49 -14.51 -4.38 -3.54
CA SER A 49 -14.90 -3.33 -4.50
C SER A 49 -14.12 -2.04 -4.30
N ARG A 50 -13.72 -1.74 -3.05
CA ARG A 50 -12.92 -0.54 -2.75
C ARG A 50 -11.45 -0.68 -3.10
N LEU A 51 -10.94 -1.89 -3.41
CA LEU A 51 -9.55 -2.06 -3.87
C LEU A 51 -9.27 -1.30 -5.18
N HIS A 52 -10.29 -1.12 -6.03
CA HIS A 52 -10.17 -0.33 -7.27
C HIS A 52 -10.10 1.19 -7.04
N GLN A 53 -10.49 1.66 -5.85
CA GLN A 53 -10.48 3.08 -5.49
C GLN A 53 -9.16 3.48 -4.79
N ILE A 54 -8.23 2.54 -4.65
CA ILE A 54 -6.97 2.78 -3.96
C ILE A 54 -6.07 3.69 -4.79
N THR A 55 -5.65 4.78 -4.17
CA THR A 55 -4.83 5.83 -4.79
C THR A 55 -3.34 5.72 -4.43
N ILE A 56 -2.94 4.70 -3.67
CA ILE A 56 -1.55 4.44 -3.23
C ILE A 56 -0.55 4.60 -4.37
N GLY A 57 -0.80 3.99 -5.54
CA GLY A 57 0.15 4.04 -6.66
C GLY A 57 0.35 5.45 -7.23
N SER A 58 -0.70 6.26 -7.29
CA SER A 58 -0.62 7.65 -7.75
C SER A 58 0.16 8.50 -6.76
N VAL A 59 -0.08 8.33 -5.45
CA VAL A 59 0.65 9.04 -4.39
C VAL A 59 2.12 8.63 -4.38
N ALA A 60 2.43 7.34 -4.55
CA ALA A 60 3.79 6.83 -4.61
C ALA A 60 4.64 7.53 -5.68
N VAL A 61 4.08 7.68 -6.89
CA VAL A 61 4.78 8.29 -8.03
C VAL A 61 4.82 9.82 -7.93
N LYS A 62 3.75 10.46 -7.44
CA LYS A 62 3.70 11.93 -7.42
C LYS A 62 4.47 12.56 -6.28
N GLU A 63 4.41 11.94 -5.10
CA GLU A 63 4.96 12.54 -3.88
C GLU A 63 6.33 11.97 -3.52
N PHE A 64 6.57 10.68 -3.82
CA PHE A 64 7.69 9.94 -3.24
C PHE A 64 8.73 9.43 -4.25
N ASP A 65 8.46 9.43 -5.56
CA ASP A 65 9.40 8.87 -6.56
C ASP A 65 10.78 9.52 -6.51
N GLU A 66 10.80 10.85 -6.33
CA GLU A 66 12.03 11.65 -6.27
C GLU A 66 12.51 11.88 -4.83
N THR A 67 11.59 11.98 -3.87
CA THR A 67 11.92 12.37 -2.47
C THR A 67 12.25 11.18 -1.57
N ASP A 68 11.61 10.03 -1.81
CA ASP A 68 11.75 8.81 -1.02
C ASP A 68 11.54 7.56 -1.90
N PRO A 69 12.52 7.23 -2.76
CA PRO A 69 12.37 6.15 -3.74
C PRO A 69 12.16 4.78 -3.09
N GLU A 70 12.64 4.59 -1.85
CA GLU A 70 12.37 3.37 -1.09
C GLU A 70 10.89 3.25 -0.71
N LEU A 71 10.31 4.32 -0.15
CA LEU A 71 8.89 4.35 0.16
C LEU A 71 8.05 4.25 -1.12
N ALA A 72 8.41 4.98 -2.17
CA ALA A 72 7.73 4.92 -3.45
C ALA A 72 7.70 3.48 -4.01
N ARG A 73 8.81 2.76 -3.92
CA ARG A 73 8.87 1.37 -4.36
C ARG A 73 7.96 0.47 -3.54
N ALA A 74 8.01 0.57 -2.22
CA ALA A 74 7.15 -0.24 -1.34
C ALA A 74 5.66 0.05 -1.57
N LEU A 75 5.29 1.31 -1.78
CA LEU A 75 3.92 1.71 -2.09
C LEU A 75 3.46 1.20 -3.48
N LYS A 76 4.34 1.21 -4.49
CA LYS A 76 4.07 0.63 -5.82
C LYS A 76 3.84 -0.88 -5.73
N ASP A 77 4.69 -1.60 -5.00
CA ASP A 77 4.55 -3.04 -4.80
C ASP A 77 3.24 -3.35 -4.05
N ALA A 78 2.92 -2.58 -3.00
CA ALA A 78 1.65 -2.71 -2.28
C ALA A 78 0.41 -2.40 -3.14
N HIS A 79 0.49 -1.39 -4.01
CA HIS A 79 -0.57 -1.08 -4.96
C HIS A 79 -0.78 -2.23 -5.95
N TYR A 80 0.30 -2.83 -6.45
CA TYR A 80 0.22 -4.00 -7.31
C TYR A 80 -0.48 -5.18 -6.60
N VAL A 81 -0.08 -5.49 -5.37
CA VAL A 81 -0.75 -6.50 -4.53
C VAL A 81 -2.25 -6.22 -4.41
N ALA A 82 -2.62 -4.97 -4.13
CA ALA A 82 -4.02 -4.57 -3.99
C ALA A 82 -4.83 -4.77 -5.28
N VAL A 83 -4.28 -4.37 -6.43
CA VAL A 83 -4.93 -4.51 -7.74
C VAL A 83 -5.09 -5.99 -8.12
N GLN A 84 -4.04 -6.80 -7.94
CA GLN A 84 -4.12 -8.24 -8.24
C GLN A 84 -5.12 -8.94 -7.32
N THR A 85 -5.15 -8.58 -6.03
CA THR A 85 -6.11 -9.12 -5.04
C THR A 85 -7.55 -8.77 -5.43
N GLY A 86 -7.80 -7.53 -5.86
CA GLY A 86 -9.13 -7.08 -6.31
C GLY A 86 -9.60 -7.80 -7.56
N ARG A 87 -8.67 -8.14 -8.45
CA ARG A 87 -8.94 -8.92 -9.67
C ARG A 87 -8.99 -10.44 -9.44
N GLY A 88 -8.70 -10.92 -8.23
CA GLY A 88 -8.59 -12.34 -7.93
C GLY A 88 -7.44 -13.05 -8.67
N LEU A 89 -6.42 -12.29 -9.06
CA LEU A 89 -5.28 -12.77 -9.83
C LEU A 89 -4.13 -13.21 -8.91
N LYS A 90 -3.24 -14.06 -9.43
CA LYS A 90 -2.01 -14.43 -8.74
C LYS A 90 -1.10 -13.21 -8.61
N ILE A 91 -0.50 -13.05 -7.43
CA ILE A 91 0.46 -12.00 -7.15
C ILE A 91 1.85 -12.54 -7.51
N ASP A 92 2.38 -12.05 -8.62
CA ASP A 92 3.73 -12.35 -9.10
C ASP A 92 4.61 -11.12 -8.81
N LEU A 93 5.27 -11.14 -7.65
CA LEU A 93 6.26 -10.14 -7.22
C LEU A 93 7.55 -10.88 -6.84
N PRO A 94 8.73 -10.35 -7.24
CA PRO A 94 10.03 -10.95 -6.92
C PRO A 94 10.41 -10.79 -5.45
#